data_AF-A0A9W6K2Z7-F1
#
_entry.id   AF-A0A9W6K2Z7-F1
#
_cell.length_a   1.000
_cell.length_b   1.000
_cell.length_c   1.000
_cell.angle_alpha   90.00
_cell.angle_beta   90.00
_cell.angle_gamma   90.00
#
_symmetry.space_group_name_H-M   'P 1'
#
loop_
_entity.id
_entity.type
_entity.pdbx_description
1 polymer ?
#
loop_
_entity_poly.entity_id
_entity_poly.type
_entity_poly.pdbx_seq_one_letter_code
_entity_poly.pdbx_strand_id
1 'polypeptide(L)'
;MKEMSLEDRKAYIQGVAQEVAQGKLTLGGAVKRLRENLLGINQERFARACKISKRALSQLEVDSGNPTLATLDAVFRKFGLTIGLVHMSPMELNAADALKNKARLGFPSVAP
;
A
#
# COMPACT_ATOMS: atom_id res chain seq x y z
N MET A 1 -16.12 19.22 -8.54
CA MET A 1 -15.69 17.82 -8.42
C MET A 1 -16.13 17.11 -9.69
N LYS A 2 -15.24 16.37 -10.36
CA LYS A 2 -15.61 15.64 -11.57
C LYS A 2 -16.56 14.52 -11.16
N GLU A 3 -17.81 14.55 -11.61
CA GLU A 3 -18.72 13.41 -11.46
C GLU A 3 -18.10 12.23 -12.23
N MET A 4 -17.46 11.32 -11.49
CA MET A 4 -16.98 10.05 -12.03
C MET A 4 -18.12 9.06 -12.01
N SER A 5 -18.34 8.37 -13.13
CA SER A 5 -19.23 7.21 -13.17
C SER A 5 -18.78 6.17 -12.15
N LEU A 6 -19.69 5.28 -11.74
CA LEU A 6 -19.36 4.12 -10.93
C LEU A 6 -18.26 3.27 -11.58
N GLU A 7 -18.26 3.18 -12.92
CA GLU A 7 -17.24 2.46 -13.68
C GLU A 7 -15.88 3.17 -13.64
N ASP A 8 -15.86 4.49 -13.87
CA ASP A 8 -14.63 5.30 -13.77
C ASP A 8 -14.01 5.21 -12.37
N ARG A 9 -14.84 5.22 -11.31
CA ARG A 9 -14.37 5.07 -9.93
C ARG A 9 -13.72 3.71 -9.70
N LYS A 10 -14.35 2.63 -10.17
CA LYS A 10 -13.77 1.28 -10.05
C LYS A 10 -12.45 1.17 -10.79
N ALA A 11 -12.39 1.67 -12.03
CA ALA A 11 -11.17 1.68 -12.84
C ALA A 11 -10.05 2.48 -12.15
N TYR A 12 -10.40 3.63 -11.56
CA TYR A 12 -9.44 4.45 -10.81
C TYR A 12 -8.87 3.72 -9.59
N ILE A 13 -9.73 3.11 -8.77
CA ILE A 13 -9.31 2.35 -7.58
C ILE A 13 -8.41 1.17 -7.99
N GLN A 14 -8.77 0.44 -9.06
CA GLN A 14 -7.97 -0.66 -9.59
C GLN A 14 -6.61 -0.18 -10.10
N GLY A 15 -6.56 0.95 -10.79
CA GLY A 15 -5.31 1.55 -11.26
C GLY A 15 -4.36 1.87 -10.11
N VAL A 16 -4.86 2.53 -9.06
CA VAL A 16 -4.07 2.82 -7.85
C VAL A 16 -3.55 1.53 -7.19
N ALA A 17 -4.40 0.50 -7.08
CA ALA A 17 -3.98 -0.78 -6.50
C ALA A 17 -2.89 -1.48 -7.33
N GLN A 18 -2.98 -1.41 -8.67
CA GLN A 18 -1.93 -1.95 -9.55
C GLN A 18 -0.62 -1.17 -9.45
N GLU A 19 -0.65 0.16 -9.34
CA GLU A 19 0.56 0.96 -9.15
C GLU A 19 1.28 0.59 -7.84
N VAL A 20 0.51 0.31 -6.78
CA VAL A 20 1.07 -0.21 -5.51
C VAL A 20 1.65 -1.60 -5.70
N ALA A 21 0.94 -2.52 -6.37
CA ALA A 21 1.40 -3.88 -6.61
C ALA A 21 2.69 -3.93 -7.46
N GLN A 22 2.87 -2.95 -8.36
CA GLN A 22 4.09 -2.80 -9.19
C GLN A 22 5.22 -2.05 -8.47
N GLY A 23 5.04 -1.66 -7.21
CA GLY A 23 6.04 -0.87 -6.46
C GLY A 23 6.24 0.56 -6.96
N LYS A 24 5.39 1.06 -7.86
CA LYS A 24 5.44 2.43 -8.41
C LYS A 24 4.85 3.46 -7.45
N LEU A 25 3.98 3.00 -6.55
CA LEU A 25 3.29 3.83 -5.57
C LEU A 25 3.40 3.20 -4.19
N THR A 26 3.72 4.00 -3.18
CA THR A 26 3.72 3.55 -1.79
C THR A 26 2.30 3.39 -1.26
N LEU A 27 2.12 2.62 -0.17
CA LEU A 27 0.82 2.51 0.49
C LEU A 27 0.33 3.90 0.98
N GLY A 28 1.23 4.71 1.53
CA GLY A 28 0.91 6.09 1.92
C GLY A 28 0.46 6.97 0.76
N GLY A 29 1.21 6.91 -0.34
CA GLY A 29 0.88 7.62 -1.58
C GLY A 29 -0.48 7.21 -2.15
N ALA A 30 -0.81 5.91 -2.10
CA ALA A 30 -2.11 5.40 -2.52
C ALA A 30 -3.25 5.95 -1.66
N VAL A 31 -3.10 5.97 -0.33
CA VAL A 31 -4.08 6.54 0.60
C VAL A 31 -4.32 8.02 0.31
N LYS A 32 -3.25 8.80 0.14
CA LYS A 32 -3.33 10.22 -0.18
C LYS A 32 -4.06 10.45 -1.50
N ARG A 33 -3.67 9.70 -2.55
CA ARG A 33 -4.23 9.80 -3.90
C ARG A 33 -5.71 9.46 -3.94
N LEU A 34 -6.13 8.40 -3.25
CA LEU A 34 -7.54 8.02 -3.13
C LEU A 34 -8.34 9.06 -2.34
N ARG A 35 -7.80 9.58 -1.23
CA ARG A 35 -8.47 10.64 -0.45
C ARG A 35 -8.71 11.89 -1.29
N GLU A 36 -7.69 12.37 -2.00
CA GLU A 36 -7.74 13.63 -2.73
C GLU A 36 -8.58 13.53 -4.00
N ASN A 37 -8.37 12.48 -4.81
CA ASN A 37 -8.96 12.40 -6.14
C ASN A 37 -10.31 11.69 -6.17
N LEU A 38 -10.57 10.77 -5.24
CA LEU A 38 -11.85 10.05 -5.19
C LEU A 38 -12.85 10.72 -4.25
N LEU A 39 -12.42 11.05 -3.03
CA LEU A 39 -13.31 11.62 -2.00
C LEU A 39 -13.31 13.15 -1.99
N GLY A 40 -12.19 13.79 -2.38
CA GLY A 40 -12.06 15.24 -2.34
C GLY A 40 -12.20 15.84 -0.93
N ILE A 41 -11.87 15.06 0.11
CA ILE A 41 -12.00 15.49 1.50
C ILE A 41 -10.63 15.73 2.16
N ASN A 42 -10.64 16.59 3.17
CA ASN A 42 -9.46 16.84 3.98
C ASN A 42 -9.09 15.63 4.87
N GLN A 43 -7.83 15.62 5.35
CA GLN A 43 -7.29 14.56 6.20
C GLN A 43 -8.11 14.36 7.47
N GLU A 44 -8.60 15.42 8.11
CA GLU A 44 -9.34 15.29 9.37
C GLU A 44 -10.66 14.52 9.19
N ARG A 45 -11.42 14.85 8.14
CA ARG A 45 -12.66 14.13 7.82
C ARG A 45 -12.39 12.69 7.45
N PHE A 46 -11.32 12.43 6.69
CA PHE A 46 -10.98 11.06 6.30
C PHE A 46 -10.48 10.22 7.48
N ALA A 47 -9.64 10.78 8.36
CA ALA A 47 -9.14 10.12 9.55
C ALA A 47 -10.29 9.68 10.48
N ARG A 48 -11.29 10.57 10.69
CA ARG A 48 -12.51 10.23 11.42
C ARG A 48 -13.27 9.08 10.77
N ALA A 49 -13.40 9.08 9.44
CA ALA A 49 -14.08 8.01 8.71
C ALA A 49 -13.38 6.66 8.87
N CYS A 50 -12.05 6.67 8.94
CA CYS A 50 -11.21 5.49 9.15
C CYS A 50 -11.01 5.13 10.64
N LYS A 51 -11.58 5.91 11.56
CA LYS A 51 -11.44 5.75 13.02
C LYS A 51 -9.97 5.78 13.50
N ILE A 52 -9.15 6.64 12.88
CA ILE A 52 -7.76 6.86 13.26
C ILE A 52 -7.51 8.33 13.57
N SER A 53 -6.40 8.64 14.24
CA SER A 53 -6.02 10.03 14.49
C SER A 53 -5.57 10.71 13.18
N LYS A 54 -5.78 12.04 13.09
CA LYS A 54 -5.26 12.86 11.98
C LYS A 54 -3.75 12.72 11.84
N ARG A 55 -3.03 12.65 12.97
CA ARG A 55 -1.57 12.44 12.99
C ARG A 55 -1.20 11.09 12.36
N ALA A 56 -1.88 10.02 12.73
CA ALA A 56 -1.65 8.69 12.15
C ALA A 56 -1.91 8.67 10.64
N LEU A 57 -3.00 9.29 10.19
CA LEU A 57 -3.26 9.44 8.75
C LEU A 57 -2.18 10.26 8.05
N SER A 58 -1.74 11.38 8.63
CA SER A 58 -0.69 12.22 8.05
C SER A 58 0.64 11.49 7.93
N GLN A 59 1.04 10.72 8.95
CA GLN A 59 2.27 9.92 8.91
C GLN A 59 2.15 8.76 7.92
N LEU A 60 0.97 8.16 7.80
CA LEU A 60 0.67 7.17 6.78
C LEU A 60 0.83 7.76 5.37
N GLU A 61 0.23 8.92 5.08
CA GLU A 61 0.26 9.54 3.75
C GLU A 61 1.64 10.02 3.27
N VAL A 62 2.60 10.19 4.17
CA VAL A 62 3.99 10.57 3.85
C VAL A 62 4.99 9.42 4.10
N ASP A 63 4.49 8.20 4.30
CA ASP A 63 5.31 7.00 4.56
C ASP A 63 6.31 7.17 5.72
N SER A 64 5.99 8.04 6.69
CA SER A 64 6.84 8.39 7.83
C SER A 64 6.43 7.66 9.13
N GLY A 65 5.43 6.77 9.05
CA GLY A 65 4.96 5.96 10.17
C GLY A 65 5.10 4.46 9.92
N ASN A 66 4.94 3.66 10.99
CA ASN A 66 4.79 2.21 10.90
C ASN A 66 3.34 1.82 11.26
N PRO A 67 2.37 2.02 10.35
CA PRO A 67 0.98 1.69 10.58
C PRO A 67 0.82 0.17 10.76
N THR A 68 -0.05 -0.24 11.68
CA THR A 68 -0.40 -1.66 11.80
C THR A 68 -1.15 -2.13 10.55
N LEU A 69 -1.10 -3.44 10.27
CA LEU A 69 -1.92 -4.03 9.20
C LEU A 69 -3.42 -3.73 9.40
N ALA A 70 -3.90 -3.74 10.64
CA ALA A 70 -5.28 -3.39 10.97
C ALA A 70 -5.61 -1.93 10.62
N THR A 71 -4.67 -1.00 10.82
CA THR A 71 -4.82 0.40 10.42
C THR A 71 -4.93 0.54 8.91
N LEU A 72 -4.04 -0.15 8.18
CA LEU A 72 -4.06 -0.10 6.71
C LEU A 72 -5.35 -0.73 6.17
N ASP A 73 -5.76 -1.89 6.67
CA ASP A 73 -7.00 -2.56 6.26
C ASP A 73 -8.24 -1.69 6.55
N ALA A 74 -8.30 -1.02 7.71
CA ALA A 74 -9.39 -0.09 8.04
C ALA A 74 -9.51 1.08 7.06
N VAL A 75 -8.38 1.58 6.54
CA VAL A 75 -8.33 2.65 5.55
C VAL A 75 -8.73 2.13 4.17
N PHE A 76 -8.11 1.06 3.69
CA PHE A 76 -8.33 0.54 2.34
C PHE A 76 -9.73 -0.06 2.15
N ARG A 77 -10.36 -0.59 3.20
CA ARG A 77 -11.76 -1.04 3.16
C ARG A 77 -12.75 0.05 2.77
N LYS A 78 -12.44 1.34 3.01
CA LYS A 78 -13.29 2.47 2.57
C LYS A 78 -13.38 2.59 1.05
N PHE A 79 -12.42 1.98 0.35
CA PHE A 79 -12.34 1.96 -1.11
C PHE A 79 -12.66 0.58 -1.69
N GLY A 80 -13.10 -0.38 -0.86
CA GLY A 80 -13.30 -1.77 -1.29
C GLY A 80 -11.98 -2.51 -1.57
N LEU A 81 -10.87 -2.04 -0.99
CA LEU A 81 -9.56 -2.66 -1.11
C LEU A 81 -9.19 -3.42 0.17
N THR A 82 -8.38 -4.47 0.02
CA THR A 82 -7.75 -5.20 1.14
C THR A 82 -6.28 -5.42 0.83
N ILE A 83 -5.48 -5.67 1.86
CA ILE A 83 -4.06 -5.97 1.73
C ILE A 83 -3.87 -7.48 1.84
N GLY A 84 -3.08 -8.04 0.93
CA GLY A 84 -2.77 -9.46 0.91
C GLY A 84 -1.38 -9.73 0.34
N LEU A 85 -0.98 -11.00 0.41
CA LEU A 85 0.25 -11.50 -0.21
C LEU A 85 0.02 -11.75 -1.70
N VAL A 86 1.05 -11.51 -2.51
CA VAL A 86 1.07 -11.82 -3.94
C VAL A 86 2.30 -12.67 -4.28
N HIS A 87 2.21 -13.47 -5.33
CA HIS A 87 3.38 -14.17 -5.86
C HIS A 87 4.33 -13.18 -6.53
N MET A 88 5.61 -13.25 -6.18
CA MET A 88 6.65 -12.55 -6.94
C MET A 88 6.72 -13.13 -8.36
N SER A 89 7.00 -12.27 -9.34
CA SER A 89 7.31 -12.77 -10.67
C SER A 89 8.59 -13.62 -10.65
N PRO A 90 8.76 -14.58 -11.58
CA PRO A 90 9.98 -15.39 -11.64
C PRO A 90 11.26 -14.55 -11.75
N MET A 91 11.18 -13.39 -12.42
CA MET A 91 12.30 -12.46 -12.56
C MET A 91 12.66 -11.79 -11.24
N GLU A 92 11.66 -11.29 -10.49
CA GLU A 92 11.87 -10.69 -9.17
C GLU A 92 12.35 -11.70 -8.15
N LEU A 93 11.84 -12.93 -8.21
CA LEU A 93 12.30 -14.03 -7.37
C LEU A 93 13.78 -14.33 -7.62
N ASN A 94 14.18 -14.48 -8.89
CA ASN A 94 15.58 -14.69 -9.27
C ASN A 94 16.49 -13.52 -8.84
N ALA A 95 16.01 -12.27 -8.97
CA ALA A 95 16.75 -11.09 -8.50
C ALA A 95 16.90 -11.07 -6.97
N ALA A 96 15.84 -11.43 -6.23
CA ALA A 96 15.87 -11.55 -4.78
C ALA A 96 16.83 -12.67 -4.32
N ASP A 97 16.84 -13.81 -5.01
CA ASP A 97 17.75 -14.92 -4.73
C ASP A 97 19.22 -14.53 -5.03
N ALA A 98 19.48 -13.76 -6.09
CA ALA A 98 20.81 -13.23 -6.38
C ALA A 98 21.33 -12.27 -5.27
N LEU A 99 20.44 -11.45 -4.67
CA LEU A 99 20.76 -10.59 -3.53
C LEU A 99 21.04 -11.39 -2.25
N LYS A 100 20.23 -12.43 -1.96
CA LYS A 100 20.44 -13.33 -0.82
C LYS A 100 21.77 -14.08 -0.91
N ASN A 101 22.16 -14.50 -2.11
CA ASN A 101 23.41 -15.24 -2.32
C ASN A 101 24.66 -14.36 -2.13
N LYS A 102 24.57 -13.05 -2.44
CA LYS A 102 25.61 -12.06 -2.07
C LYS A 102 25.66 -11.80 -0.57
N ALA A 103 24.51 -11.83 0.10
CA ALA A 103 24.37 -11.59 1.52
C ALA A 103 24.48 -12.87 2.36
N ARG A 104 25.32 -13.85 1.98
CA ARG A 104 25.62 -15.04 2.80
C ARG A 104 25.93 -14.61 4.24
N LEU A 105 24.91 -14.62 5.11
CA LEU A 105 25.10 -14.91 6.52
C LEU A 105 25.68 -16.32 6.53
N GLY A 106 26.97 -16.41 6.83
CA GLY A 106 27.70 -17.67 6.88
C GLY A 106 27.08 -18.57 7.94
N PHE A 107 26.21 -19.47 7.52
CA PHE A 107 25.94 -20.66 8.30
C PHE A 107 27.13 -21.60 8.11
N PRO A 108 27.85 -21.97 9.18
CA PRO A 108 28.91 -22.96 9.05
C PRO A 108 28.27 -24.26 8.57
N SER A 109 28.78 -24.78 7.45
CA SER A 109 28.47 -26.12 6.97
C SER A 109 28.95 -27.11 8.02
N VAL A 110 28.06 -27.62 8.86
CA VAL A 110 28.35 -28.80 9.67
C VAL A 110 28.29 -29.98 8.71
N ALA A 111 29.47 -30.40 8.24
CA ALA A 111 29.63 -31.68 7.56
C ALA A 111 29.38 -32.82 8.57
N PRO A 112 28.90 -33.99 8.13
CA PRO A 112 28.67 -35.15 8.99
C PRO A 112 29.97 -35.72 9.58
#